data_AF-A0A5M8NST0-F1
#
_entry.id   AF-A0A5M8NST0-F1
#
_cell.length_a   1.000
_cell.length_b   1.000
_cell.length_c   1.000
_cell.angle_alpha   90.00
_cell.angle_beta   90.00
_cell.angle_gamma   90.00
#
_symmetry.space_group_name_H-M   'P 1'
#
loop_
_entity.id
_entity.type
_entity.pdbx_description
1 polymer ?
#
loop_
_entity_poly.entity_id
_entity_poly.type
_entity_poly.pdbx_seq_one_letter_code
_entity_poly.pdbx_strand_id
1 'polypeptide(L)'
;MDLKQLVEKLSTDERKELLGLLQVEINVLKFVNIHSATHKDEAVRCPHCSGGDMYGHGTYKGRRRYRCKSCQKSFNDFTGTAVSGIKKTEKFEEYL
;
A
#
# COMPACT_ATOMS: atom_id res chain seq x y z
N MET A 1 -15.75 -7.51 -21.08
CA MET A 1 -16.20 -6.18 -20.62
C MET A 1 -15.02 -5.54 -19.92
N ASP A 2 -14.53 -4.40 -20.41
CA ASP A 2 -13.36 -3.73 -19.82
C ASP A 2 -13.80 -2.92 -18.60
N LEU A 3 -13.44 -3.39 -17.41
CA LEU A 3 -13.80 -2.77 -16.13
C LEU A 3 -13.27 -1.33 -16.05
N LYS A 4 -12.12 -1.06 -16.68
CA LYS A 4 -11.46 0.25 -16.63
C LYS A 4 -12.30 1.33 -17.34
N GLN A 5 -12.81 1.01 -18.52
CA GLN A 5 -13.67 1.91 -19.30
C GLN A 5 -15.00 2.23 -18.61
N LEU A 6 -15.49 1.34 -17.75
CA LEU A 6 -16.71 1.59 -16.96
C LEU A 6 -16.44 2.55 -15.81
N VAL A 7 -15.34 2.33 -15.06
CA VAL A 7 -14.96 3.19 -13.93
C VAL A 7 -14.60 4.61 -14.37
N GLU A 8 -13.98 4.76 -15.55
CA GLU A 8 -13.65 6.07 -16.12
C GLU A 8 -14.87 6.94 -16.38
N LYS A 9 -16.04 6.34 -16.67
CA LYS A 9 -17.29 7.06 -16.94
C LYS A 9 -18.03 7.52 -15.68
N LEU A 10 -17.65 7.00 -14.50
CA LEU A 10 -18.27 7.38 -13.23
C LEU A 10 -17.78 8.74 -12.77
N SER A 11 -18.70 9.56 -12.27
CA SER A 11 -18.40 10.78 -11.52
C SER A 11 -17.73 10.47 -10.18
N THR A 12 -17.18 11.50 -9.54
CA THR A 12 -16.52 11.37 -8.24
C THR A 12 -17.46 10.82 -7.16
N ASP A 13 -18.74 11.20 -7.17
CA ASP A 13 -19.70 10.76 -6.16
C ASP A 13 -20.18 9.32 -6.42
N GLU A 14 -20.43 8.96 -7.67
CA GLU A 14 -20.73 7.57 -8.06
C GLU A 14 -19.55 6.63 -7.74
N ARG A 15 -18.31 7.10 -7.87
CA ARG A 15 -17.12 6.33 -7.46
C ARG A 15 -17.08 6.09 -5.95
N LYS A 16 -17.48 7.07 -5.13
CA LYS A 16 -17.55 6.91 -3.67
C LYS A 16 -18.66 5.92 -3.29
N GLU A 17 -19.82 6.02 -3.95
CA GLU A 17 -20.93 5.09 -3.75
C GLU A 17 -20.52 3.65 -4.13
N LEU A 18 -19.90 3.47 -5.29
CA LEU A 18 -19.38 2.18 -5.74
C LEU A 18 -18.36 1.61 -4.73
N LEU A 19 -17.45 2.44 -4.21
CA LEU A 19 -16.51 2.03 -3.18
C LEU A 19 -17.22 1.53 -1.91
N GLY A 20 -18.27 2.22 -1.47
CA GLY A 20 -19.08 1.82 -0.33
C GLY A 20 -19.78 0.47 -0.55
N LEU A 21 -20.39 0.26 -1.71
CA LEU A 21 -21.05 -1.00 -2.06
C LEU A 21 -20.05 -2.18 -2.10
N LEU A 22 -18.91 -1.99 -2.75
CA LEU A 22 -17.87 -3.02 -2.86
C LEU A 22 -17.24 -3.38 -1.52
N GLN A 23 -17.08 -2.40 -0.62
CA GLN A 23 -16.58 -2.65 0.74
C GLN A 23 -17.52 -3.56 1.53
N VAL A 24 -18.83 -3.34 1.40
CA VAL A 24 -19.86 -4.17 2.04
C VAL A 24 -19.88 -5.58 1.44
N GLU A 25 -19.87 -5.68 0.11
CA GLU A 25 -20.05 -6.95 -0.59
C GLU A 25 -18.82 -7.87 -0.49
N ILE A 26 -17.62 -7.29 -0.47
CA ILE A 26 -16.36 -8.06 -0.38
C ILE A 26 -15.93 -8.23 1.10
N ASN A 27 -16.69 -7.67 2.07
CA ASN A 27 -16.32 -7.62 3.50
C ASN A 27 -14.87 -7.12 3.70
N VAL A 28 -14.53 -6.07 2.97
CA VAL A 28 -13.18 -5.49 2.96
C VAL A 28 -13.11 -4.53 4.13
N LEU A 29 -12.44 -4.98 5.18
CA LEU A 29 -12.00 -4.16 6.30
C LEU A 29 -11.37 -2.84 5.77
N LYS A 30 -11.62 -1.69 6.44
CA LYS A 30 -11.34 -0.34 5.89
C LYS A 30 -9.85 -0.12 5.55
N PHE A 31 -8.94 -0.96 6.05
CA PHE A 31 -7.50 -0.95 5.79
C PHE A 31 -6.98 -2.14 4.97
N VAL A 32 -7.82 -2.96 4.33
CA VAL A 32 -7.29 -3.93 3.36
C VAL A 32 -7.04 -3.22 2.04
N ASN A 33 -5.85 -2.63 1.95
CA ASN A 33 -4.94 -2.93 0.85
C ASN A 33 -3.56 -2.32 1.14
N ILE A 34 -2.94 -2.71 2.26
CA ILE A 34 -1.47 -2.68 2.34
C ILE A 34 -0.91 -3.96 1.70
N HIS A 35 -1.34 -4.25 0.48
CA HIS A 35 -0.70 -5.20 -0.41
C HIS A 35 -0.21 -4.43 -1.64
N SER A 36 1.02 -3.93 -1.52
CA SER A 36 2.06 -3.99 -2.56
C SER A 36 1.57 -4.03 -4.01
N ALA A 37 1.05 -2.92 -4.55
CA ALA A 37 0.88 -2.76 -6.00
C ALA A 37 0.72 -1.31 -6.49
N THR A 38 0.54 -0.32 -5.61
CA THR A 38 0.21 1.05 -6.03
C THR A 38 1.40 1.88 -6.49
N HIS A 39 2.64 1.43 -6.26
CA HIS A 39 3.84 2.07 -6.83
C HIS A 39 4.44 1.24 -7.98
N LYS A 40 3.61 0.76 -8.92
CA LYS A 40 4.15 0.20 -10.16
C LYS A 40 4.85 1.27 -11.01
N ASP A 41 4.40 2.53 -10.91
CA ASP A 41 4.90 3.63 -11.72
C ASP A 41 5.49 4.81 -10.91
N GLU A 42 5.35 4.81 -9.58
CA GLU A 42 5.95 5.84 -8.75
C GLU A 42 7.30 5.38 -8.21
N ALA A 43 8.33 6.17 -8.47
CA ALA A 43 9.67 5.88 -7.98
C ALA A 43 9.65 5.84 -6.44
N VAL A 44 9.82 4.65 -5.87
CA VAL A 44 10.02 4.46 -4.43
C VAL A 44 11.15 5.40 -4.00
N ARG A 45 10.97 6.12 -2.89
CA ARG A 45 12.02 6.97 -2.28
C ARG A 45 12.34 6.48 -0.89
N CYS A 46 13.59 6.66 -0.48
CA CYS A 46 13.97 6.30 0.88
C CYS A 46 13.25 7.21 1.90
N PRO A 47 12.48 6.67 2.86
CA PRO A 47 11.77 7.47 3.86
C PRO A 47 12.70 8.14 4.89
N HIS A 48 13.99 7.78 4.90
CA HIS A 48 14.96 8.32 5.85
C HIS A 48 15.77 9.50 5.32
N CYS A 49 15.97 9.57 4.00
CA CYS A 49 16.84 10.56 3.38
C CYS A 49 16.33 11.07 2.02
N SER A 50 15.13 10.66 1.60
CA SER A 50 14.48 11.01 0.33
C SER A 50 15.24 10.62 -0.95
N GLY A 51 16.31 9.83 -0.81
CA GLY A 51 17.13 9.36 -1.92
C GLY A 51 16.40 8.37 -2.83
N GLY A 52 16.68 8.42 -4.13
CA GLY A 52 16.06 7.57 -5.16
C GLY A 52 16.84 6.31 -5.52
N ASP A 53 18.07 6.14 -5.03
CA ASP A 53 18.90 4.97 -5.36
C ASP A 53 18.80 3.89 -4.26
N MET A 54 18.14 2.79 -4.59
CA MET A 54 17.86 1.67 -3.69
C MET A 54 17.92 0.35 -4.45
N TYR A 55 18.17 -0.73 -3.72
CA TYR A 55 18.11 -2.08 -4.26
C TYR A 55 17.22 -2.99 -3.41
N GLY A 56 16.74 -4.08 -4.00
CA GLY A 56 15.97 -5.09 -3.29
C GLY A 56 16.82 -5.77 -2.22
N HIS A 57 16.35 -5.76 -0.97
CA HIS A 57 17.00 -6.34 0.20
C HIS A 57 16.24 -7.58 0.69
N GLY A 58 15.85 -8.43 -0.24
CA GLY A 58 15.07 -9.63 0.01
C GLY A 58 13.61 -9.36 0.39
N THR A 59 12.98 -10.39 0.94
CA THR A 59 11.56 -10.41 1.32
C THR A 59 11.44 -10.94 2.75
N TYR A 60 10.56 -10.34 3.56
CA TYR A 60 10.25 -10.82 4.91
C TYR A 60 8.74 -10.93 5.09
N LYS A 61 8.26 -12.14 5.40
CA LYS A 61 6.81 -12.44 5.57
C LYS A 61 5.98 -11.88 4.40
N GLY A 62 6.36 -12.21 3.17
CA GLY A 62 5.67 -11.77 1.95
C GLY A 62 5.89 -10.30 1.55
N ARG A 63 6.63 -9.51 2.33
CA ARG A 63 6.87 -8.08 2.06
C ARG A 63 8.27 -7.83 1.52
N ARG A 64 8.36 -7.12 0.40
CA ARG A 64 9.65 -6.69 -0.17
C ARG A 64 10.33 -5.72 0.77
N ARG A 65 11.65 -5.85 0.90
CA ARG A 65 12.50 -4.89 1.61
C ARG A 65 13.38 -4.17 0.61
N TYR A 66 13.68 -2.92 0.91
CA TYR A 66 14.57 -2.08 0.14
C TYR A 66 15.73 -1.65 1.03
N ARG A 67 16.90 -1.46 0.43
CA ARG A 67 18.05 -0.83 1.07
C ARG A 67 18.42 0.42 0.28
N CYS A 68 18.46 1.57 0.96
CA CYS A 68 18.93 2.80 0.35
C CYS A 68 20.45 2.78 0.24
N LYS A 69 20.99 3.10 -0.95
CA LYS A 69 22.44 3.19 -1.15
C LYS A 69 23.05 4.43 -0.50
N SER A 70 22.29 5.52 -0.42
CA SER A 70 22.76 6.80 0.16
C SER A 70 22.89 6.74 1.68
N CYS A 71 21.84 6.32 2.40
CA CYS A 71 21.86 6.33 3.87
C CYS A 71 22.06 4.95 4.51
N GLN A 72 22.17 3.88 3.71
CA GLN A 72 22.37 2.52 4.18
C GLN A 72 21.31 2.07 5.21
N LYS A 73 20.08 2.60 5.13
CA LYS A 73 18.95 2.13 5.94
C LYS A 73 18.05 1.24 5.12
N SER A 74 17.52 0.21 5.77
CA SER A 74 16.52 -0.69 5.17
C SER A 74 15.12 -0.21 5.50
N PHE A 75 14.20 -0.34 4.56
CA PHE A 75 12.79 0.00 4.74
C PHE A 75 11.91 -0.93 3.88
N ASN A 76 10.60 -0.81 4.03
CA ASN A 76 9.58 -1.53 3.27
C ASN A 76 8.35 -0.62 3.13
N ASP A 77 7.31 -1.13 2.47
CA ASP A 77 6.07 -0.39 2.23
C ASP A 77 5.33 0.03 3.52
N PHE A 78 5.68 -0.53 4.68
CA PHE A 78 5.04 -0.21 5.97
C PHE A 78 5.88 0.79 6.77
N THR A 79 7.08 1.13 6.30
CA THR A 79 7.96 2.04 7.03
C THR A 79 7.35 3.44 7.05
N GLY A 80 7.13 3.98 8.24
CA GLY A 80 6.52 5.30 8.42
C GLY A 80 4.99 5.31 8.40
N THR A 81 4.33 4.14 8.32
CA THR A 81 2.87 4.04 8.44
C THR A 81 2.46 3.66 9.87
N ALA A 82 1.17 3.80 10.20
CA ALA A 82 0.62 3.41 11.50
C ALA A 82 0.80 1.92 11.84
N VAL A 83 1.02 1.07 10.83
CA VAL A 83 1.26 -0.37 11.00
C VAL A 83 2.74 -0.76 11.02
N SER A 84 3.65 0.21 11.01
CA SER A 84 5.09 -0.05 11.09
C SER A 84 5.44 -0.82 12.37
N GLY A 85 6.17 -1.93 12.24
CA GLY A 85 6.56 -2.77 13.38
C GLY A 85 5.44 -3.67 13.95
N ILE A 86 4.20 -3.52 13.48
CA ILE A 86 3.09 -4.38 13.90
C ILE A 86 3.26 -5.78 13.30
N LYS A 87 3.26 -6.80 14.17
CA LYS A 87 3.46 -8.20 13.77
C LYS A 87 2.23 -8.83 13.12
N LYS A 88 1.04 -8.45 13.60
CA LYS A 88 -0.29 -8.92 13.18
C LYS A 88 -1.08 -7.75 12.61
N THR A 89 -0.69 -7.27 11.43
CA THR A 89 -1.28 -6.06 10.83
C THR A 89 -2.76 -6.24 10.48
N GLU A 90 -3.17 -7.47 10.22
CA GLU A 90 -4.56 -7.87 10.02
C GLU A 90 -5.47 -7.61 11.23
N LYS A 91 -4.89 -7.51 12.44
CA LYS A 91 -5.62 -7.21 13.67
C LYS A 91 -5.61 -5.74 14.03
N PHE A 92 -4.89 -4.89 13.30
CA PHE A 92 -4.71 -3.50 13.68
C PHE A 92 -6.04 -2.75 13.77
N GLU A 93 -6.99 -3.08 12.91
CA GLU A 93 -8.34 -2.50 12.92
C GLU A 93 -9.14 -2.82 14.19
N GLU A 94 -8.83 -3.91 14.91
CA GLU A 94 -9.48 -4.21 16.20
C GLU A 94 -9.15 -3.15 17.28
N TYR A 95 -8.15 -2.30 17.06
CA TYR A 95 -7.61 -1.32 18.01
C TYR A 95 -7.77 0.14 17.57
N LEU A 96 -8.49 0.39 16.47
CA LEU A 96 -8.84 1.74 16.00
C LEU A 96 -10.19 2.19 16.58
#